data_AF-A0A966UPC1-F1
#
_entry.id   AF-A0A966UPC1-F1
#
_cell.length_a   1.000
_cell.length_b   1.000
_cell.length_c   1.000
_cell.angle_alpha   90.00
_cell.angle_beta   90.00
_cell.angle_gamma   90.00
#
_symmetry.space_group_name_H-M   'P 1'
#
loop_
_entity.id
_entity.type
_entity.pdbx_description
1 polymer ?
#
loop_
_entity_poly.entity_id
_entity_poly.type
_entity_poly.pdbx_seq_one_letter_code
_entity_poly.pdbx_strand_id
1 'polypeptide(L)'
;MPDVDIDFANRDHALKLFKHVPASIIKDEEIEKHKTGVYFQEVPVDPMLNSCSFDYKRAEERGYFKIDLLNVNLYEAIKTEQQLVELMLEEPDWNMLKDKNIVDQLFHINGHFDIVSKLEPKNIEQLAAVLAIIRPAKRHLMHKYWLEILKEVWLKPKDDSYFFKKSHAVAYAQAIVVQMNLIKRNKN
;
A
#
# COMPACT_ATOMS: atom_id res chain seq x y z
N MET A 1 1.34 -6.55 -17.39
CA MET A 1 2.40 -7.04 -16.49
C MET A 1 1.88 -6.95 -15.05
N PRO A 2 2.32 -7.74 -14.05
CA PRO A 2 1.95 -7.46 -12.66
C PRO A 2 2.37 -6.04 -12.24
N ASP A 3 1.58 -5.48 -11.34
CA ASP A 3 1.77 -4.18 -10.69
C ASP A 3 2.91 -4.29 -9.68
N VAL A 4 3.87 -3.34 -9.70
CA VAL A 4 5.08 -3.39 -8.87
C VAL A 4 5.19 -2.10 -8.06
N ASP A 5 5.03 -2.25 -6.75
CA ASP A 5 5.20 -1.22 -5.74
C ASP A 5 6.49 -1.47 -4.95
N ILE A 6 7.31 -0.43 -4.75
CA ILE A 6 8.49 -0.48 -3.89
C ILE A 6 8.46 0.72 -2.95
N ASP A 7 8.47 0.44 -1.65
CA ASP A 7 8.42 1.48 -0.63
C ASP A 7 9.81 1.99 -0.26
N PHE A 8 9.92 3.30 -0.05
CA PHE A 8 11.13 3.98 0.38
C PHE A 8 10.81 4.92 1.54
N ALA A 9 11.80 5.15 2.41
CA ALA A 9 11.78 6.31 3.30
C ALA A 9 11.79 7.62 2.48
N ASN A 10 12.69 7.69 1.49
CA ASN A 10 12.71 8.74 0.48
C ASN A 10 13.10 8.16 -0.88
N ARG A 11 12.14 8.09 -1.79
CA ARG A 11 12.29 7.55 -3.14
C ARG A 11 13.26 8.34 -4.01
N ASP A 12 13.46 9.63 -3.76
CA ASP A 12 14.32 10.48 -4.59
C ASP A 12 15.79 10.07 -4.49
N HIS A 13 16.19 9.47 -3.36
CA HIS A 13 17.53 8.89 -3.23
C HIS A 13 17.74 7.75 -4.22
N ALA A 14 16.75 6.87 -4.39
CA ALA A 14 16.82 5.78 -5.37
C ALA A 14 16.72 6.32 -6.80
N LEU A 15 15.80 7.25 -7.07
CA LEU A 15 15.61 7.83 -8.40
C LEU A 15 16.87 8.52 -8.95
N LYS A 16 17.70 9.11 -8.09
CA LYS A 16 18.99 9.72 -8.50
C LYS A 16 20.02 8.70 -9.01
N LEU A 17 19.89 7.42 -8.66
CA LEU A 17 20.83 6.37 -9.02
C LEU A 17 20.55 5.73 -10.39
N PHE A 18 19.35 5.93 -10.92
CA PHE A 18 18.90 5.24 -12.13
C PHE A 18 18.27 6.22 -13.13
N LYS A 19 18.58 6.04 -14.41
CA LYS A 19 17.86 6.76 -15.48
C LYS A 19 16.40 6.30 -15.47
N HIS A 20 15.49 7.26 -15.40
CA HIS A 20 14.06 7.00 -15.37
C HIS A 20 13.28 8.12 -16.03
N VAL A 21 12.04 7.82 -16.42
CA VAL A 21 11.07 8.80 -16.92
C VAL A 21 9.83 8.75 -16.01
N PRO A 22 9.39 9.86 -15.40
CA PRO A 22 8.13 9.90 -14.67
C PRO A 22 6.96 9.49 -15.56
N ALA A 23 6.07 8.64 -15.05
CA ALA A 23 4.81 8.41 -15.72
C ALA A 23 3.94 9.67 -15.69
N SER A 24 2.97 9.76 -16.59
CA SER A 24 2.03 10.87 -16.65
C SER A 24 0.61 10.38 -16.41
N ILE A 25 -0.22 11.26 -15.86
CA ILE A 25 -1.65 11.07 -15.71
C ILE A 25 -2.36 12.23 -16.41
N ILE A 26 -3.37 11.90 -17.22
CA ILE A 26 -4.19 12.89 -17.90
C ILE A 26 -5.50 13.03 -17.15
N LYS A 27 -5.78 14.24 -16.64
CA LYS A 27 -7.04 14.58 -15.97
C LYS A 27 -7.56 15.88 -16.55
N ASP A 28 -8.82 15.89 -16.94
CA ASP A 28 -9.48 17.10 -17.45
C ASP A 28 -8.67 17.81 -18.56
N GLU A 29 -8.08 17.02 -19.47
CA GLU A 29 -7.21 17.45 -20.58
C GLU A 29 -5.83 18.01 -20.17
N GLU A 30 -5.52 18.10 -18.87
CA GLU A 30 -4.20 18.46 -18.37
C GLU A 30 -3.33 17.22 -18.12
N ILE A 31 -2.04 17.34 -18.47
CA ILE A 31 -1.04 16.30 -18.24
C ILE A 31 -0.24 16.62 -16.98
N GLU A 32 -0.36 15.78 -15.97
CA GLU A 32 0.41 15.87 -14.72
C GLU A 32 1.38 14.71 -14.59
N LYS A 33 2.43 14.89 -13.78
CA LYS A 33 3.30 13.76 -13.40
C LYS A 33 2.57 12.83 -12.45
N HIS A 34 2.71 11.53 -12.70
CA HIS A 34 2.29 10.51 -11.77
C HIS A 34 3.10 10.59 -10.47
N LYS A 35 2.42 10.54 -9.32
CA LYS A 35 3.04 10.75 -8.00
C LYS A 35 4.11 9.72 -7.65
N THR A 36 3.92 8.46 -8.07
CA THR A 36 4.78 7.30 -7.75
C THR A 36 5.37 6.59 -8.98
N GLY A 37 4.61 6.50 -10.08
CA GLY A 37 4.98 5.72 -11.25
C GLY A 37 6.15 6.30 -12.04
N VAL A 38 7.12 5.45 -12.37
CA VAL A 38 8.25 5.75 -13.25
C VAL A 38 8.50 4.60 -14.23
N TYR A 39 9.09 4.93 -15.38
CA TYR A 39 9.57 3.98 -16.37
C TYR A 39 11.10 3.94 -16.33
N PHE A 40 11.66 2.73 -16.25
CA PHE A 40 13.11 2.51 -16.41
C PHE A 40 13.49 2.10 -17.85
N GLN A 41 12.48 1.85 -18.67
CA GLN A 41 12.61 1.59 -20.09
C GLN A 41 12.41 2.88 -20.90
N GLU A 42 12.85 2.87 -22.15
CA GLU A 42 12.64 4.00 -23.05
C GLU A 42 11.16 4.15 -23.41
N VAL A 43 10.61 5.33 -23.11
CA VAL A 43 9.24 5.73 -23.43
C VAL A 43 9.28 7.10 -24.10
N PRO A 44 8.29 7.46 -24.92
CA PRO A 44 8.18 8.82 -25.46
C PRO A 44 8.07 9.83 -24.32
N VAL A 45 8.90 10.88 -24.39
CA VAL A 45 9.01 11.91 -23.35
C VAL A 45 8.50 13.24 -23.90
N ASP A 46 7.62 13.89 -23.15
CA ASP A 46 7.27 15.28 -23.36
C ASP A 46 8.42 16.16 -22.83
N PRO A 47 9.10 16.95 -23.69
CA PRO A 47 10.26 17.74 -23.26
C PRO A 47 9.89 18.94 -22.37
N MET A 48 8.64 19.40 -22.39
CA MET A 48 8.18 20.51 -21.55
C MET A 48 7.89 20.04 -20.13
N LEU A 49 7.28 18.86 -19.99
CA LEU A 49 6.95 18.27 -18.69
C LEU A 49 8.08 17.41 -18.12
N ASN A 50 8.97 16.90 -18.97
CA ASN A 50 9.98 15.90 -18.63
C ASN A 50 9.35 14.67 -17.97
N SER A 51 8.32 14.13 -18.61
CA SER A 51 7.58 12.92 -18.23
C SER A 51 7.04 12.20 -19.48
N CYS A 52 6.48 11.00 -19.32
CA CYS A 52 5.95 10.22 -20.43
C CYS A 52 4.87 11.01 -21.20
N SER A 53 4.94 11.04 -22.53
CA SER A 53 3.95 11.75 -23.36
C SER A 53 2.55 11.11 -23.36
N PHE A 54 2.43 9.90 -22.79
CA PHE A 54 1.17 9.18 -22.70
C PHE A 54 0.65 9.15 -21.27
N ASP A 55 -0.68 9.15 -21.14
CA ASP A 55 -1.33 8.66 -19.93
C ASP A 55 -0.83 7.24 -19.62
N TYR A 56 -0.62 6.96 -18.34
CA TYR A 56 -0.08 5.69 -17.89
C TYR A 56 -0.90 4.47 -18.35
N LYS A 57 -2.22 4.60 -18.51
CA LYS A 57 -3.08 3.50 -19.03
C LYS A 57 -2.79 3.23 -20.50
N ARG A 58 -2.67 4.30 -21.30
CA ARG A 58 -2.33 4.18 -22.73
C ARG A 58 -0.91 3.66 -22.92
N ALA A 59 0.01 4.03 -22.04
CA ALA A 59 1.35 3.45 -22.04
C ALA A 59 1.31 1.94 -21.77
N GLU A 60 0.48 1.49 -20.81
CA GLU A 60 0.26 0.08 -20.52
C GLU A 60 -0.31 -0.71 -21.69
N GLU A 61 -1.33 -0.16 -22.37
CA GLU A 61 -1.91 -0.76 -23.60
C GLU A 61 -0.87 -0.95 -24.72
N ARG A 62 0.19 -0.12 -24.73
CA ARG A 62 1.29 -0.20 -25.70
C ARG A 62 2.40 -1.15 -25.26
N GLY A 63 2.22 -1.85 -24.14
CA GLY A 63 3.20 -2.78 -23.59
C GLY A 63 4.24 -2.13 -22.69
N TYR A 64 4.10 -0.83 -22.38
CA TYR A 64 4.98 -0.22 -21.40
C TYR A 64 4.53 -0.56 -19.98
N PHE A 65 5.46 -0.77 -19.06
CA PHE A 65 5.11 -1.00 -17.65
C PHE A 65 5.84 0.00 -16.78
N LYS A 66 5.10 0.57 -15.82
CA LYS A 66 5.67 1.46 -14.81
C LYS A 66 6.01 0.64 -13.56
N ILE A 67 6.93 1.16 -12.77
CA ILE A 67 7.16 0.74 -11.39
C ILE A 67 6.76 1.91 -10.50
N ASP A 68 5.95 1.65 -9.48
CA ASP A 68 5.60 2.65 -8.48
C ASP A 68 6.65 2.61 -7.36
N LEU A 69 7.38 3.72 -7.20
CA LEU A 69 8.24 3.91 -6.03
C LEU A 69 7.49 4.85 -5.08
N LEU A 70 7.21 4.39 -3.87
CA LEU A 70 6.38 5.10 -2.90
C LEU A 70 7.23 5.68 -1.78
N ASN A 71 6.82 6.85 -1.27
CA ASN A 71 7.34 7.36 0.00
C ASN A 71 6.45 6.87 1.13
N VAL A 72 7.02 6.09 2.04
CA VAL A 72 6.33 5.53 3.19
C VAL A 72 7.13 5.87 4.45
N ASN A 73 6.60 6.82 5.23
CA ASN A 73 7.28 7.41 6.39
C ASN A 73 7.71 6.39 7.45
N LEU A 74 7.07 5.22 7.50
CA LEU A 74 7.47 4.10 8.37
C LEU A 74 8.97 3.80 8.26
N TYR A 75 9.50 3.80 7.04
CA TYR A 75 10.87 3.40 6.79
C TYR A 75 11.90 4.47 7.20
N GLU A 76 11.50 5.71 7.53
CA GLU A 76 12.43 6.72 8.08
C GLU A 76 12.98 6.31 9.46
N ALA A 77 12.17 5.58 10.23
CA ALA A 77 12.54 5.04 11.53
C ALA A 77 13.39 3.76 11.45
N ILE A 78 13.46 3.12 10.28
CA ILE A 78 14.24 1.91 10.04
C ILE A 78 15.67 2.28 9.63
N LYS A 79 16.67 1.75 10.32
CA LYS A 79 18.09 2.07 10.11
C LYS A 79 18.87 0.97 9.39
N THR A 80 18.47 -0.28 9.55
CA THR A 80 19.11 -1.44 8.91
C THR A 80 18.08 -2.45 8.44
N GLU A 81 18.44 -3.25 7.43
CA GLU A 81 17.64 -4.39 6.98
C GLU A 81 17.43 -5.40 8.12
N GLN A 82 18.47 -5.65 8.91
CA GLN A 82 18.39 -6.52 10.08
C GLN A 82 17.31 -6.06 11.08
N GLN A 83 17.25 -4.76 11.38
CA GLN A 83 16.21 -4.19 12.25
C GLN A 83 14.81 -4.42 11.66
N LEU A 84 14.65 -4.22 10.34
CA LEU A 84 13.38 -4.45 9.67
C LEU A 84 12.95 -5.92 9.78
N VAL A 85 13.86 -6.86 9.53
CA VAL A 85 13.60 -8.30 9.64
C VAL A 85 13.20 -8.67 11.06
N GLU A 86 13.88 -8.14 12.08
CA GLU A 86 13.51 -8.37 13.48
C GLU A 86 12.10 -7.87 13.79
N LEU A 87 11.74 -6.67 13.33
CA LEU A 87 10.40 -6.09 13.54
C LEU A 87 9.31 -6.84 12.78
N MET A 88 9.65 -7.43 11.62
CA MET A 88 8.74 -8.25 10.83
C MET A 88 8.46 -9.61 11.46
N LEU A 89 9.44 -10.20 12.15
CA LEU A 89 9.35 -11.51 12.77
C LEU A 89 8.82 -11.47 14.21
N GLU A 90 8.90 -10.32 14.88
CA GLU A 90 8.33 -10.11 16.22
C GLU A 90 6.79 -10.13 16.16
N GLU A 91 6.17 -10.99 16.98
CA GLU A 91 4.72 -11.01 17.14
C GLU A 91 4.25 -9.71 17.82
N PRO A 92 3.37 -8.91 17.19
CA PRO A 92 2.90 -7.66 17.76
C PRO A 92 1.90 -7.88 18.89
N ASP A 93 1.78 -6.89 19.78
CA ASP A 93 0.67 -6.88 20.74
C ASP A 93 -0.63 -6.47 20.05
N TRP A 94 -1.45 -7.45 19.66
CA TRP A 94 -2.74 -7.23 19.02
C TRP A 94 -3.72 -6.40 19.88
N ASN A 95 -3.52 -6.28 21.20
CA ASN A 95 -4.35 -5.41 22.03
C ASN A 95 -4.13 -3.92 21.74
N MET A 96 -2.99 -3.55 21.12
CA MET A 96 -2.75 -2.19 20.66
C MET A 96 -3.83 -1.71 19.66
N LEU A 97 -4.45 -2.62 18.91
CA LEU A 97 -5.54 -2.30 17.98
C LEU A 97 -6.87 -1.94 18.68
N LYS A 98 -6.96 -2.09 20.00
CA LYS A 98 -8.10 -1.65 20.81
C LYS A 98 -8.00 -0.19 21.25
N ASP A 99 -6.82 0.43 21.08
CA ASP A 99 -6.61 1.84 21.39
C ASP A 99 -6.76 2.68 20.11
N LYS A 100 -7.78 3.54 20.08
CA LYS A 100 -8.04 4.45 18.96
C LYS A 100 -6.84 5.35 18.64
N ASN A 101 -6.13 5.83 19.65
CA ASN A 101 -4.98 6.72 19.44
C ASN A 101 -3.82 5.99 18.77
N ILE A 102 -3.67 4.69 19.03
CA ILE A 102 -2.67 3.86 18.33
C ILE A 102 -3.15 3.58 16.91
N VAL A 103 -4.39 3.16 16.71
CA VAL A 103 -4.92 2.86 15.36
C VAL A 103 -4.86 4.08 14.44
N ASP A 104 -5.11 5.29 14.97
CA ASP A 104 -4.97 6.54 14.21
C ASP A 104 -3.51 6.91 13.89
N GLN A 105 -2.51 6.21 14.43
CA GLN A 105 -1.12 6.35 13.96
C GLN A 105 -0.76 5.31 12.89
N LEU A 106 -1.54 4.23 12.77
CA LEU A 106 -1.20 3.10 11.92
C LEU A 106 -1.54 3.36 10.45
N PHE A 107 -0.56 3.09 9.60
CA PHE A 107 -0.63 3.23 8.15
C PHE A 107 -1.86 2.51 7.57
N HIS A 108 -2.55 3.18 6.64
CA HIS A 108 -3.78 2.71 5.96
C HIS A 108 -5.04 2.40 6.80
N ILE A 109 -4.93 2.28 8.12
CA ILE A 109 -6.08 2.03 9.01
C ILE A 109 -6.41 3.22 9.93
N ASN A 110 -5.64 4.31 9.87
CA ASN A 110 -6.03 5.60 10.45
C ASN A 110 -7.46 5.99 10.04
N GLY A 111 -8.27 6.46 11.01
CA GLY A 111 -9.66 6.84 10.77
C GLY A 111 -10.63 5.66 10.59
N HIS A 112 -10.17 4.41 10.73
CA HIS A 112 -11.00 3.21 10.61
C HIS A 112 -11.11 2.41 11.91
N PHE A 113 -10.93 3.05 13.07
CA PHE A 113 -10.99 2.39 14.38
C PHE A 113 -12.27 1.58 14.60
N ASP A 114 -13.45 2.08 14.19
CA ASP A 114 -14.72 1.36 14.35
C ASP A 114 -14.73 -0.01 13.67
N ILE A 115 -14.05 -0.15 12.52
CA ILE A 115 -13.95 -1.41 11.79
C ILE A 115 -12.91 -2.31 12.45
N VAL A 116 -11.75 -1.76 12.79
CA VAL A 116 -10.64 -2.49 13.43
C VAL A 116 -11.08 -3.07 14.78
N SER A 117 -11.70 -2.24 15.63
CA SER A 117 -12.20 -2.62 16.95
C SER A 117 -13.35 -3.62 16.89
N LYS A 118 -14.20 -3.56 15.87
CA LYS A 118 -15.29 -4.53 15.68
C LYS A 118 -14.78 -5.91 15.26
N LEU A 119 -13.80 -5.96 14.35
CA LEU A 119 -13.30 -7.20 13.80
C LEU A 119 -12.21 -7.85 14.66
N GLU A 120 -11.47 -7.04 15.44
CA GLU A 120 -10.39 -7.47 16.33
C GLU A 120 -9.42 -8.47 15.68
N PRO A 121 -8.71 -8.10 14.59
CA PRO A 121 -7.78 -9.03 13.94
C PRO A 121 -6.67 -9.48 14.91
N LYS A 122 -6.30 -10.76 14.84
CA LYS A 122 -5.31 -11.43 15.71
C LYS A 122 -4.12 -12.03 14.95
N ASN A 123 -4.05 -11.78 13.65
CA ASN A 123 -2.94 -12.22 12.80
C ASN A 123 -2.92 -11.39 11.50
N ILE A 124 -1.84 -11.53 10.73
CA ILE A 124 -1.61 -10.81 9.47
C ILE A 124 -2.72 -11.07 8.45
N GLU A 125 -3.23 -12.30 8.32
CA GLU A 125 -4.29 -12.59 7.34
C GLU A 125 -5.60 -11.86 7.68
N GLN A 126 -5.97 -11.83 8.96
CA GLN A 126 -7.12 -11.09 9.43
C GLN A 126 -6.92 -9.58 9.27
N LEU A 127 -5.74 -9.04 9.59
CA LEU A 127 -5.43 -7.63 9.38
C LEU A 127 -5.46 -7.24 7.89
N ALA A 128 -4.97 -8.11 7.00
CA ALA A 128 -5.07 -7.94 5.56
C ALA A 128 -6.54 -7.91 5.09
N ALA A 129 -7.39 -8.79 5.66
CA ALA A 129 -8.82 -8.75 5.38
C ALA A 129 -9.48 -7.46 5.90
N VAL A 130 -9.08 -6.93 7.06
CA VAL A 130 -9.52 -5.60 7.54
C VAL A 130 -9.17 -4.52 6.53
N LEU A 131 -7.94 -4.48 6.01
CA LEU A 131 -7.52 -3.52 4.98
C LEU A 131 -8.36 -3.60 3.69
N ALA A 132 -8.87 -4.77 3.34
CA ALA A 132 -9.84 -4.91 2.26
C ALA A 132 -11.23 -4.38 2.66
N ILE A 133 -11.71 -4.71 3.86
CA ILE A 133 -13.06 -4.37 4.37
C ILE A 133 -13.25 -2.87 4.60
N ILE A 134 -12.19 -2.12 4.95
CA ILE A 134 -12.29 -0.66 5.07
C ILE A 134 -12.66 0.01 3.72
N ARG A 135 -12.51 -0.68 2.58
CA ARG A 135 -12.87 -0.18 1.26
C ARG A 135 -14.35 -0.47 0.92
N PRO A 136 -15.02 0.38 0.12
CA PRO A 136 -16.45 0.25 -0.16
C PRO A 136 -16.89 -1.13 -0.67
N ALA A 137 -16.12 -1.72 -1.59
CA ALA A 137 -16.46 -2.99 -2.24
C ALA A 137 -16.60 -4.18 -1.27
N LYS A 138 -15.90 -4.15 -0.12
CA LYS A 138 -15.88 -5.25 0.86
C LYS A 138 -16.44 -4.88 2.22
N ARG A 139 -16.92 -3.65 2.40
CA ARG A 139 -17.43 -3.12 3.68
C ARG A 139 -18.57 -3.94 4.27
N HIS A 140 -19.43 -4.51 3.42
CA HIS A 140 -20.55 -5.37 3.84
C HIS A 140 -20.11 -6.62 4.64
N LEU A 141 -18.85 -7.04 4.53
CA LEU A 141 -18.32 -8.20 5.27
C LEU A 141 -18.03 -7.90 6.76
N MET A 142 -18.04 -6.62 7.19
CA MET A 142 -17.67 -6.24 8.56
C MET A 142 -18.60 -6.80 9.66
N HIS A 143 -19.75 -7.35 9.29
CA HIS A 143 -20.73 -7.93 10.20
C HIS A 143 -20.76 -9.47 10.17
N LYS A 144 -19.90 -10.10 9.37
CA LYS A 144 -19.81 -11.55 9.24
C LYS A 144 -18.80 -12.15 10.20
N TYR A 145 -18.87 -13.46 10.40
CA TYR A 145 -17.85 -14.18 11.16
C TYR A 145 -16.56 -14.33 10.34
N TRP A 146 -15.42 -14.45 11.03
CA TRP A 146 -14.11 -14.57 10.39
C TRP A 146 -14.03 -15.69 9.35
N LEU A 147 -14.67 -16.83 9.61
CA LEU A 147 -14.71 -17.95 8.66
C LEU A 147 -15.37 -17.57 7.32
N GLU A 148 -16.41 -16.75 7.35
CA GLU A 148 -17.10 -16.26 6.15
C GLU A 148 -16.31 -15.13 5.49
N ILE A 149 -15.78 -14.20 6.29
CA ILE A 149 -14.93 -13.11 5.81
C ILE A 149 -13.78 -13.68 4.97
N LEU A 150 -13.03 -14.65 5.49
CA LEU A 150 -11.85 -15.19 4.81
C LEU A 150 -12.20 -15.96 3.52
N LYS A 151 -13.41 -16.51 3.42
CA LYS A 151 -13.92 -17.15 2.19
C LYS A 151 -14.29 -16.13 1.12
N GLU A 152 -14.80 -14.96 1.50
CA GLU A 152 -15.44 -14.01 0.56
C GLU A 152 -14.59 -12.77 0.23
N VAL A 153 -13.72 -12.35 1.14
CA VAL A 153 -13.02 -11.06 1.05
C VAL A 153 -12.12 -10.97 -0.19
N TRP A 154 -11.58 -12.10 -0.65
CA TRP A 154 -10.70 -12.17 -1.82
C TRP A 154 -11.42 -12.52 -3.13
N LEU A 155 -12.74 -12.76 -3.10
CA LEU A 155 -13.51 -13.03 -4.31
C LEU A 155 -13.61 -11.75 -5.16
N LYS A 156 -13.35 -11.87 -6.46
CA LYS A 156 -13.50 -10.75 -7.39
C LYS A 156 -14.97 -10.32 -7.50
N PRO A 157 -15.27 -9.00 -7.54
CA PRO A 157 -16.60 -8.51 -7.89
C PRO A 157 -17.05 -9.03 -9.26
N LYS A 158 -18.36 -9.24 -9.44
CA LYS A 158 -18.93 -9.74 -10.70
C LYS A 158 -19.02 -8.68 -11.79
N ASP A 159 -18.94 -7.42 -11.41
CA ASP A 159 -19.07 -6.24 -12.28
C ASP A 159 -17.71 -5.69 -12.73
N ASP A 160 -16.64 -6.47 -12.58
CA ASP A 160 -15.24 -6.08 -12.82
C ASP A 160 -14.83 -4.77 -12.13
N SER A 161 -15.57 -4.36 -11.08
CA SER A 161 -15.21 -3.21 -10.27
C SER A 161 -13.88 -3.43 -9.55
N TYR A 162 -13.19 -2.33 -9.25
CA TYR A 162 -11.93 -2.37 -8.52
C TYR A 162 -12.09 -3.12 -7.19
N PHE A 163 -11.17 -4.05 -6.93
CA PHE A 163 -11.06 -4.74 -5.65
C PHE A 163 -9.62 -4.74 -5.16
N PHE A 164 -9.46 -4.78 -3.85
CA PHE A 164 -8.16 -4.73 -3.21
C PHE A 164 -7.43 -6.08 -3.35
N LYS A 165 -6.23 -6.08 -3.92
CA LYS A 165 -5.45 -7.30 -4.19
C LYS A 165 -4.95 -7.92 -2.88
N LYS A 166 -5.10 -9.25 -2.72
CA LYS A 166 -4.65 -9.97 -1.51
C LYS A 166 -3.16 -9.75 -1.21
N SER A 167 -2.30 -9.81 -2.22
CA SER A 167 -0.85 -9.61 -2.07
C SER A 167 -0.52 -8.25 -1.45
N HIS A 168 -1.13 -7.19 -1.97
CA HIS A 168 -0.94 -5.81 -1.50
C HIS A 168 -1.51 -5.64 -0.08
N ALA A 169 -2.65 -6.25 0.23
CA ALA A 169 -3.22 -6.26 1.57
C ALA A 169 -2.31 -6.94 2.61
N VAL A 170 -1.70 -8.07 2.25
CA VAL A 170 -0.77 -8.80 3.13
C VAL A 170 0.51 -8.00 3.34
N ALA A 171 1.06 -7.38 2.29
CA ALA A 171 2.24 -6.52 2.42
C ALA A 171 1.99 -5.35 3.38
N TYR A 172 0.84 -4.68 3.26
CA TYR A 172 0.47 -3.59 4.17
C TYR A 172 0.16 -4.06 5.59
N ALA A 173 -0.46 -5.22 5.76
CA ALA A 173 -0.63 -5.81 7.09
C ALA A 173 0.74 -6.04 7.75
N GLN A 174 1.73 -6.54 7.01
CA GLN A 174 3.10 -6.69 7.49
C GLN A 174 3.75 -5.35 7.86
N ALA A 175 3.58 -4.31 7.05
CA ALA A 175 4.07 -2.97 7.37
C ALA A 175 3.44 -2.40 8.65
N ILE A 176 2.13 -2.64 8.87
CA ILE A 176 1.45 -2.25 10.12
C ILE A 176 2.03 -3.00 11.31
N VAL A 177 2.33 -4.30 11.19
CA VAL A 177 3.00 -5.07 12.26
C VAL A 177 4.35 -4.46 12.62
N VAL A 178 5.17 -4.13 11.62
CA VAL A 178 6.46 -3.43 11.83
C VAL A 178 6.24 -2.11 12.58
N GLN A 179 5.23 -1.34 12.18
CA GLN A 179 4.89 -0.07 12.83
C GLN A 179 4.44 -0.24 14.28
N MET A 180 3.60 -1.25 14.57
CA MET A 180 3.17 -1.57 15.94
C MET A 180 4.37 -1.93 16.83
N ASN A 181 5.27 -2.77 16.32
CA ASN A 181 6.48 -3.17 17.06
C ASN A 181 7.42 -1.98 17.30
N LEU A 182 7.57 -1.07 16.34
CA LEU A 182 8.30 0.18 16.53
C LEU A 182 7.67 1.06 17.63
N ILE A 183 6.36 1.26 17.60
CA ILE A 183 5.65 2.05 18.61
C ILE A 183 5.86 1.44 20.01
N LYS A 184 5.78 0.12 20.12
CA LYS A 184 6.01 -0.60 21.38
C LYS A 184 7.45 -0.42 21.87
N ARG A 185 8.45 -0.58 21.01
CA ARG A 185 9.87 -0.41 21.36
C ARG A 185 10.21 1.03 21.78
N ASN A 186 9.59 2.04 21.16
CA ASN A 186 9.86 3.45 21.48
C ASN A 186 9.19 3.93 22.78
N LYS A 187 8.23 3.18 23.33
CA LYS A 187 7.57 3.49 24.61
C LYS A 187 8.30 2.89 25.82
N ASN A 188 9.21 1.94 25.59
CA ASN A 188 10.05 1.30 26.60
C ASN A 188 11.42 1.97 26.65
#